data_AF-A0A7C4RC11-F1
#
_entry.id   AF-A0A7C4RC11-F1
#
_cell.length_a   1.000
_cell.length_b   1.000
_cell.length_c   1.000
_cell.angle_alpha   90.00
_cell.angle_beta   90.00
_cell.angle_gamma   90.00
#
_symmetry.space_group_name_H-M   'P 1'
#
loop_
_entity.id
_entity.type
_entity.pdbx_description
1 polymer ?
#
loop_
_entity_poly.entity_id
_entity_poly.type
_entity_poly.pdbx_seq_one_letter_code
_entity_poly.pdbx_strand_id
1 'polypeptide(L)' 'MARIFIAHSSKDDWLINPIADTLRLIGVEPYLAKLEDPTPYPLPQKLDLAIESSSAMFAFLTPNVENNK' A
#
# COMPACT_ATOMS: atom_id res chain seq x y z
N MET A 1 -15.31 -1.64 8.71
CA MET A 1 -14.23 -2.57 8.32
C MET A 1 -12.94 -1.75 8.30
N ALA A 2 -11.86 -2.21 8.94
CA ALA A 2 -10.64 -1.42 9.04
C ALA A 2 -9.88 -1.48 7.71
N ARG A 3 -9.34 -0.34 7.26
CA ARG A 3 -8.51 -0.25 6.06
C ARG A 3 -7.09 0.11 6.46
N ILE A 4 -6.09 -0.56 5.89
CA ILE A 4 -4.67 -0.29 6.16
C ILE A 4 -3.99 0.10 4.87
N PHE A 5 -3.38 1.28 4.85
CA PHE A 5 -2.49 1.70 3.77
C PHE A 5 -1.15 1.00 3.92
N ILE A 6 -0.67 0.34 2.86
CA ILE A 6 0.63 -0.32 2.85
C ILE A 6 1.57 0.41 1.90
N ALA A 7 2.56 1.09 2.49
CA ALA A 7 3.66 1.68 1.75
C ALA A 7 4.79 0.64 1.61
N HIS A 8 5.17 0.31 0.38
CA HIS A 8 6.22 -0.66 0.08
C HIS A 8 6.92 -0.35 -1.25
N SER A 9 8.09 -0.94 -1.48
CA SER A 9 8.71 -0.96 -2.81
C SER A 9 7.96 -1.95 -3.71
N SER A 10 7.82 -1.64 -5.00
CA SER A 10 7.27 -2.59 -5.99
C SER A 10 8.12 -3.84 -6.16
N LYS A 11 9.39 -3.81 -5.72
CA LYS A 11 10.30 -4.97 -5.70
C LYS A 11 10.02 -5.94 -4.54
N ASP A 12 9.16 -5.56 -3.60
CA ASP A 12 8.85 -6.33 -2.39
C ASP A 12 7.52 -7.11 -2.48
N ASP A 13 6.90 -7.22 -3.66
CA ASP A 13 5.61 -7.90 -3.86
C ASP A 13 5.58 -9.32 -3.29
N TRP A 14 6.71 -10.04 -3.34
CA TRP A 14 6.86 -11.38 -2.77
C TRP A 14 6.63 -11.43 -1.25
N LEU A 15 6.93 -10.35 -0.54
CA LEU A 15 6.73 -10.18 0.90
C LEU A 15 5.36 -9.57 1.20
N ILE A 16 4.94 -8.58 0.41
CA ILE A 16 3.75 -7.77 0.70
C ILE A 16 2.46 -8.52 0.39
N ASN A 17 2.41 -9.30 -0.69
CA ASN A 17 1.19 -10.01 -1.07
C ASN A 17 0.70 -10.99 0.00
N PRO A 18 1.55 -11.86 0.59
CA PRO A 18 1.13 -12.73 1.70
C PRO A 18 0.60 -11.97 2.93
N ILE A 19 1.19 -10.81 3.23
CA ILE A 19 0.74 -9.95 4.34
C ILE A 19 -0.65 -9.37 4.03
N ALA A 20 -0.84 -8.86 2.82
CA ALA A 20 -2.12 -8.34 2.36
C ALA A 20 -3.21 -9.42 2.40
N ASP A 21 -2.91 -10.64 1.96
CA ASP A 21 -3.85 -11.76 2.03
C ASP A 21 -4.20 -12.12 3.47
N THR A 22 -3.21 -12.12 4.37
CA THR A 22 -3.45 -12.35 5.80
C THR A 22 -4.35 -11.28 6.41
N LEU A 23 -4.17 -10.01 6.05
CA LEU A 23 -5.03 -8.91 6.47
C LEU A 23 -6.48 -9.11 5.99
N ARG A 24 -6.67 -9.52 4.73
CA ARG A 24 -8.00 -9.82 4.19
C ARG A 24 -8.69 -10.95 4.96
N LEU A 25 -7.95 -11.99 5.33
CA LEU A 25 -8.49 -13.12 6.11
C LEU A 25 -9.00 -12.72 7.50
N ILE A 26 -8.43 -11.69 8.11
CA ILE A 26 -8.88 -11.15 9.40
C ILE A 26 -9.88 -9.99 9.25
N GLY A 27 -10.42 -9.76 8.06
CA GLY A 27 -11.42 -8.71 7.80
C GLY A 27 -10.85 -7.29 7.74
N VAL A 28 -9.55 -7.16 7.49
CA VAL A 28 -8.88 -5.87 7.27
C VAL A 28 -8.63 -5.70 5.77
N GLU A 29 -8.97 -4.54 5.23
CA GLU A 29 -8.80 -4.23 3.81
C GLU A 29 -7.43 -3.57 3.57
N PRO A 30 -6.46 -4.25 2.94
CA PRO A 30 -5.18 -3.63 2.58
C PRO A 30 -5.32 -2.78 1.32
N TYR A 31 -4.80 -1.56 1.37
CA TYR A 31 -4.57 -0.72 0.19
C TYR A 31 -3.10 -0.79 -0.20
N LEU A 32 -2.80 -1.41 -1.34
CA LEU A 32 -1.45 -1.45 -1.92
C LEU A 32 -1.33 -0.33 -2.95
N ALA A 33 -0.46 0.65 -2.69
CA ALA A 33 -0.29 1.78 -3.58
C ALA A 33 0.39 1.35 -4.88
N LYS A 34 -0.39 0.99 -5.90
CA LYS A 34 0.10 0.74 -7.27
C LYS A 34 0.07 2.03 -8.08
N LEU A 35 1.23 2.38 -8.65
CA LEU A 35 1.42 3.57 -9.51
C LEU A 35 0.53 3.55 -10.77
N GLU A 36 0.17 2.36 -11.25
CA GLU A 36 -0.44 2.16 -12.57
C GLU A 36 -1.97 2.18 -12.61
N ASP A 37 -2.65 2.37 -11.46
CA ASP A 37 -4.11 2.39 -11.47
C ASP A 37 -4.62 3.65 -12.19
N PRO A 38 -5.42 3.53 -13.26
CA PRO A 38 -5.87 4.65 -14.08
C PRO A 38 -6.92 5.48 -13.33
N THR A 39 -6.44 6.32 -12.42
CA THR A 39 -7.29 7.25 -11.68
C THR A 39 -7.25 8.63 -12.33
N PRO A 40 -8.37 9.38 -12.35
CA PRO A 40 -8.44 10.72 -12.92
C PRO A 40 -7.71 11.78 -12.09
N TYR A 41 -7.15 11.40 -10.94
CA TYR A 41 -6.46 12.29 -10.01
C TYR A 41 -4.93 12.18 -10.13
N PRO A 42 -4.20 13.28 -9.94
CA PRO A 42 -2.74 13.26 -9.78
C PRO A 42 -2.32 12.28 -8.69
N LEU A 43 -1.18 11.61 -8.90
CA LEU A 43 -0.65 10.60 -7.97
C LEU A 43 -0.57 11.08 -6.51
N PRO A 44 -0.09 12.30 -6.19
CA PRO A 44 -0.03 12.77 -4.80
C PRO A 44 -1.42 12.80 -4.14
N GLN A 45 -2.43 13.35 -4.83
CA GLN A 45 -3.79 13.43 -4.31
C GLN A 45 -4.41 12.06 -4.09
N LYS A 46 -4.13 11.10 -4.97
CA LYS A 46 -4.56 9.71 -4.81
C LYS A 46 -3.98 9.08 -3.53
N LEU A 47 -2.69 9.31 -3.29
CA LEU A 47 -2.00 8.79 -2.11
C LEU A 47 -2.53 9.45 -0.83
N ASP A 48 -2.71 10.78 -0.83
CA ASP A 48 -3.27 11.51 0.31
C ASP A 48 -4.67 10.96 0.67
N LEU A 49 -5.56 10.82 -0.32
CA LEU A 49 -6.89 10.25 -0.11
C LEU A 49 -6.86 8.80 0.39
N ALA A 50 -5.92 7.99 -0.11
CA ALA A 50 -5.75 6.60 0.33
C ALA A 50 -5.24 6.52 1.79
N ILE A 51 -4.36 7.43 2.19
CA ILE A 51 -3.86 7.54 3.56
C ILE A 51 -4.98 8.03 4.48
N GLU A 52 -5.69 9.11 4.12
CA GLU A 52 -6.78 9.69 4.91
C GLU A 52 -7.97 8.74 5.09
N SER A 53 -8.28 7.93 4.07
CA SER A 53 -9.35 6.92 4.15
C SER A 53 -8.93 5.63 4.87
N SER A 54 -7.67 5.51 5.29
CA SER A 54 -7.16 4.36 6.01
C SER A 54 -7.16 4.59 7.52
N SER A 55 -7.45 3.54 8.28
CA SER A 55 -7.43 3.57 9.75
C SER A 55 -6.01 3.56 10.31
N ALA A 56 -5.06 3.01 9.55
CA ALA A 56 -3.64 2.96 9.88
C ALA A 56 -2.78 2.87 8.61
N MET A 57 -1.49 3.12 8.77
CA MET A 57 -0.48 2.97 7.73
C MET A 57 0.63 2.03 8.19
N PHE A 58 0.97 1.04 7.36
CA PHE A 58 2.14 0.19 7.52
C PHE A 58 3.20 0.60 6.50
N ALA A 59 4.39 0.99 6.97
CA ALA A 59 5.52 1.30 6.13
C ALA A 59 6.55 0.16 6.17
N PHE A 60 6.77 -0.48 5.03
CA PHE A 60 7.76 -1.53 4.88
C PHE A 60 9.06 -0.94 4.36
N LEU A 61 10.08 -0.94 5.23
CA LEU A 61 11.40 -0.42 4.93
C LEU A 61 12.35 -1.57 4.66
N THR A 62 12.61 -1.83 3.38
CA THR A 62 13.59 -2.80 2.90
C THR A 62 14.73 -2.07 2.20
N PRO A 63 15.88 -2.72 1.92
CA PRO A 63 16.92 -2.15 1.07
C PRO A 63 16.44 -1.75 -0.35
N ASN A 64 15.29 -2.25 -0.80
CA ASN A 64 14.71 -1.88 -2.08
C ASN A 64 14.03 -0.50 -2.08
N VAL A 65 13.76 0.08 -0.90
CA VAL A 65 13.19 1.43 -0.77
C VAL A 65 14.22 2.49 -1.16
N GLU A 66 15.48 2.31 -0.78
CA GLU A 66 16.57 3.24 -1.12
C GLU A 66 17.00 3.15 -2.59
N ASN A 67 16.77 1.99 -3.23
CA ASN A 67 17.15 1.70 -4.62
C ASN A 67 15.99 1.82 -5.62
N ASN A 68 15.03 2.71 -5.36
CA ASN A 68 13.96 3.07 -6.30
C ASN A 68 14.45 4.07 -7.36
N LYS A 69 15.54 3.72 -8.06
CA LYS A 69 15.90 4.32 -9.35
C LYS A 69 15.34 3.48 -10.48
#